data_AF-A0A957EYI1-F1
#
_entry.id   AF-A0A957EYI1-F1
#
_cell.length_a   1.000
_cell.length_b   1.000
_cell.length_c   1.000
_cell.angle_alpha   90.00
_cell.angle_beta   90.00
_cell.angle_gamma   90.00
#
_symmetry.space_group_name_H-M   'P 1'
#
loop_
_entity.id
_entity.type
_entity.pdbx_description
1 polymer ?
#
loop_
_entity_poly.entity_id
_entity_poly.type
_entity_poly.pdbx_seq_one_letter_code
_entity_poly.pdbx_strand_id
1 'polypeptide(L)'
;MRILIADDESIIRMGLKAMLQQLGHEVIAASNGSEALRLARSQNPDLAILDIKMPYTSGLQAAETLSQTQPMPILLLTAYSEKDLIEEAAALPINGYLIKPIKPEELTAAIAVAQHRFAESQALASEKAELEQKLAERKLIDKAKGKLMQTGLDEEQAYRALQIHARNKRISMAEAATAVLKWAKP
;
A
#
# COMPACT_ATOMS: atom_id res chain seq x y z
N MET A 1 -17.52 -8.90 -5.16
CA MET A 1 -16.05 -8.83 -5.03
C MET A 1 -15.44 -10.11 -5.52
N ARG A 2 -14.24 -10.00 -6.06
CA ARG A 2 -13.38 -11.08 -6.51
C ARG A 2 -12.32 -11.36 -5.45
N ILE A 3 -12.37 -12.54 -4.83
CA ILE A 3 -11.49 -12.92 -3.73
C ILE A 3 -10.53 -14.00 -4.20
N LEU A 4 -9.24 -13.75 -4.04
CA LEU A 4 -8.20 -14.73 -4.22
C LEU A 4 -8.04 -15.54 -2.93
N ILE A 5 -8.11 -16.86 -3.04
CA ILE A 5 -7.77 -17.77 -1.95
C ILE A 5 -6.57 -18.62 -2.33
N ALA A 6 -5.66 -18.86 -1.40
CA ALA A 6 -4.52 -19.74 -1.59
C ALA A 6 -4.34 -20.64 -0.37
N ASP A 7 -4.35 -21.95 -0.60
CA ASP A 7 -4.17 -22.98 0.43
C ASP A 7 -3.73 -24.25 -0.31
N ASP A 8 -2.77 -25.01 0.19
CA ASP A 8 -2.31 -26.24 -0.47
C ASP A 8 -3.26 -27.43 -0.22
N GLU A 9 -3.96 -27.43 0.91
CA GLU A 9 -4.96 -28.42 1.25
C GLU A 9 -6.25 -28.22 0.43
N SER A 10 -6.48 -29.12 -0.53
CA SER A 10 -7.64 -29.05 -1.43
C SER A 10 -8.99 -29.00 -0.72
N ILE A 11 -9.14 -29.69 0.40
CA ILE A 11 -10.39 -29.74 1.18
C ILE A 11 -10.67 -28.36 1.79
N ILE A 12 -9.68 -27.72 2.39
CA ILE A 12 -9.81 -26.39 2.99
C ILE A 12 -10.11 -25.36 1.90
N ARG A 13 -9.35 -25.40 0.80
CA ARG A 13 -9.55 -24.53 -0.36
C ARG A 13 -10.95 -24.65 -0.95
N MET A 14 -11.49 -25.87 -1.09
CA MET A 14 -12.85 -26.09 -1.58
C MET A 14 -13.90 -25.60 -0.58
N GLY A 15 -13.72 -25.86 0.71
CA GLY A 15 -14.62 -25.38 1.77
C GLY A 15 -14.70 -23.86 1.80
N LEU A 16 -13.55 -23.19 1.81
CA LEU A 16 -13.48 -21.73 1.78
C LEU A 16 -14.10 -21.14 0.51
N LYS A 17 -13.83 -21.77 -0.64
CA LYS A 17 -14.45 -21.38 -1.91
C LYS A 17 -15.98 -21.46 -1.83
N ALA A 18 -16.52 -22.56 -1.34
CA ALA A 18 -17.96 -22.74 -1.20
C ALA A 18 -18.57 -21.69 -0.26
N MET A 19 -17.95 -21.44 0.89
CA MET A 19 -18.40 -20.41 1.84
C MET A 19 -18.43 -19.02 1.20
N LEU A 20 -17.35 -18.61 0.54
CA LEU A 20 -17.27 -17.30 -0.11
C LEU A 20 -18.26 -17.16 -1.28
N GLN A 21 -18.48 -18.23 -2.05
CA GLN A 21 -19.49 -18.23 -3.12
C GLN A 21 -20.91 -18.13 -2.57
N GLN A 22 -21.22 -18.78 -1.45
CA GLN A 22 -22.51 -18.64 -0.75
C GLN A 22 -22.73 -17.21 -0.24
N LEU A 23 -21.67 -16.50 0.12
CA LEU A 23 -21.68 -15.08 0.48
C LEU A 23 -21.78 -14.14 -0.74
N GLY A 24 -21.83 -14.68 -1.96
CA GLY A 24 -21.99 -13.90 -3.20
C GLY A 24 -20.69 -13.36 -3.80
N HIS A 25 -19.53 -13.89 -3.40
CA HIS A 25 -18.23 -13.50 -3.95
C HIS A 25 -17.83 -14.36 -5.16
N GLU A 26 -17.11 -13.75 -6.10
CA GLU A 26 -16.36 -14.49 -7.13
C GLU A 26 -15.05 -14.98 -6.49
N VAL A 27 -14.71 -16.26 -6.66
CA VAL A 27 -13.55 -16.85 -5.99
C VAL A 27 -12.55 -17.37 -7.00
N ILE A 28 -11.32 -16.90 -6.86
CA ILE A 28 -10.14 -17.41 -7.56
C ILE A 28 -9.37 -18.28 -6.57
N ALA A 29 -9.12 -19.53 -6.93
CA ALA A 29 -8.45 -20.47 -6.05
C ALA A 29 -7.05 -20.82 -6.58
N ALA A 30 -6.05 -20.74 -5.71
CA ALA A 30 -4.67 -21.14 -5.94
C ALA A 30 -4.26 -22.25 -4.96
N SER A 31 -3.37 -23.13 -5.39
CA SER A 31 -2.84 -24.25 -4.60
C SER A 31 -1.52 -23.94 -3.87
N ASN A 32 -0.91 -22.80 -4.14
CA ASN A 32 0.33 -22.34 -3.49
C ASN A 32 0.54 -20.84 -3.72
N GLY A 33 1.52 -20.25 -3.03
CA GLY A 33 1.82 -18.82 -3.14
C GLY A 33 2.26 -18.37 -4.53
N SER A 34 3.00 -19.19 -5.29
CA SER A 34 3.47 -18.81 -6.62
C SER A 34 2.31 -18.69 -7.62
N GLU A 35 1.36 -19.63 -7.55
CA GLU A 35 0.13 -19.58 -8.32
C GLU A 35 -0.76 -18.40 -7.88
N ALA A 36 -0.85 -18.13 -6.58
CA ALA A 36 -1.58 -16.99 -6.04
C ALA A 36 -1.07 -15.66 -6.62
N LEU A 37 0.25 -15.46 -6.65
CA LEU A 37 0.89 -14.27 -7.24
C LEU A 37 0.60 -14.13 -8.74
N ARG A 38 0.67 -15.24 -9.49
CA ARG A 38 0.34 -15.25 -10.93
C ARG A 38 -1.12 -14.90 -11.19
N LEU A 39 -2.04 -15.46 -10.38
CA LEU A 39 -3.46 -15.22 -10.49
C LEU A 39 -3.84 -13.81 -10.06
N ALA A 40 -3.21 -13.27 -9.01
CA ALA A 40 -3.41 -11.88 -8.59
C ALA A 40 -3.14 -10.90 -9.74
N ARG A 41 -2.00 -11.06 -10.41
CA ARG A 41 -1.59 -10.19 -11.54
C ARG A 41 -2.52 -10.28 -12.75
N SER A 42 -3.05 -11.46 -13.04
CA SER A 42 -3.86 -11.69 -14.24
C SER A 42 -5.34 -11.40 -14.02
N GLN A 43 -5.83 -11.53 -12.79
CA GLN A 43 -7.26 -11.47 -12.48
C GLN A 43 -7.65 -10.27 -11.61
N ASN A 44 -6.70 -9.49 -11.08
CA ASN A 44 -6.98 -8.29 -10.28
C ASN A 44 -8.04 -8.51 -9.16
N PRO A 45 -7.79 -9.42 -8.20
CA PRO A 45 -8.68 -9.61 -7.06
C PRO A 45 -8.78 -8.36 -6.18
N ASP A 46 -9.92 -8.23 -5.49
CA ASP A 46 -10.22 -7.16 -4.54
C ASP A 46 -9.71 -7.47 -3.12
N LEU A 47 -9.49 -8.75 -2.78
CA LEU A 47 -9.01 -9.22 -1.48
C LEU A 47 -8.32 -10.58 -1.61
N ALA A 48 -7.31 -10.84 -0.78
CA ALA A 48 -6.58 -12.10 -0.74
C ALA A 48 -6.72 -12.77 0.63
N ILE A 49 -6.96 -14.08 0.62
CA ILE A 49 -6.97 -14.94 1.80
C ILE A 49 -5.94 -16.04 1.58
N LEU A 50 -4.85 -16.03 2.34
CA LEU A 50 -3.68 -16.87 2.07
C LEU A 50 -3.36 -17.74 3.29
N ASP A 51 -3.22 -19.04 3.09
CA ASP A 51 -2.64 -19.90 4.12
C ASP A 51 -1.18 -19.56 4.36
N ILE A 52 -0.77 -19.49 5.64
CA ILE A 52 0.61 -19.14 6.01
C ILE A 52 1.60 -20.16 5.43
N LYS A 53 1.31 -21.47 5.52
CA LYS A 53 2.23 -22.54 5.17
C LYS A 53 1.79 -23.24 3.89
N MET A 54 2.40 -22.81 2.79
CA MET A 54 2.27 -23.48 1.51
C MET A 54 3.64 -23.94 0.98
N PRO A 55 3.71 -25.01 0.18
CA PRO A 55 4.95 -25.41 -0.48
C PRO A 55 5.40 -24.34 -1.48
N TYR A 56 6.70 -24.33 -1.76
CA TYR A 56 7.37 -23.38 -2.65
C TYR A 56 7.38 -21.95 -2.12
N THR A 57 6.34 -21.18 -2.40
CA THR A 57 6.16 -19.81 -1.89
C THR A 57 5.12 -19.85 -0.78
N SER A 58 5.54 -19.47 0.43
CA SER A 58 4.66 -19.41 1.60
C SER A 58 3.62 -18.29 1.46
N GLY A 59 2.56 -18.33 2.27
CA GLY A 59 1.57 -17.25 2.33
C GLY A 59 2.17 -15.93 2.79
N LEU A 60 3.15 -15.97 3.70
CA LEU A 60 3.85 -14.77 4.16
C LEU A 60 4.65 -14.11 3.03
N GLN A 61 5.43 -14.89 2.28
CA GLN A 61 6.19 -14.39 1.13
C GLN A 61 5.27 -13.86 0.03
N ALA A 62 4.15 -14.55 -0.21
CA ALA A 62 3.14 -14.09 -1.15
C ALA A 62 2.48 -12.78 -0.68
N ALA A 63 2.13 -12.67 0.61
CA ALA A 63 1.55 -11.47 1.19
C ALA A 63 2.48 -10.26 1.08
N GLU A 64 3.76 -10.44 1.42
CA GLU A 64 4.79 -9.41 1.27
C GLU A 64 4.87 -8.93 -0.18
N THR A 65 4.97 -9.87 -1.14
CA THR A 65 5.06 -9.53 -2.57
C THR A 65 3.80 -8.82 -3.07
N LEU A 66 2.60 -9.28 -2.68
CA LEU A 66 1.33 -8.66 -3.06
C LEU A 66 1.22 -7.24 -2.52
N SER A 67 1.61 -7.02 -1.28
CA SER A 67 1.53 -5.68 -0.67
C SER A 67 2.33 -4.60 -1.40
N GLN A 68 3.42 -5.01 -2.08
CA GLN A 68 4.27 -4.11 -2.84
C GLN A 68 3.82 -3.98 -4.30
N THR A 69 3.37 -5.08 -4.91
CA THR A 69 3.11 -5.13 -6.36
C THR A 69 1.65 -4.86 -6.73
N GLN A 70 0.73 -5.18 -5.83
CA GLN A 70 -0.70 -5.06 -6.03
C GLN A 70 -1.40 -4.85 -4.67
N PRO A 71 -1.31 -3.64 -4.10
CA PRO A 71 -1.85 -3.36 -2.77
C PRO A 71 -3.35 -3.65 -2.71
N MET A 72 -3.73 -4.54 -1.79
CA MET A 72 -5.09 -5.00 -1.56
C MET A 72 -5.23 -5.48 -0.11
N PRO A 73 -6.45 -5.59 0.43
CA PRO A 73 -6.67 -6.25 1.71
C PRO A 73 -6.15 -7.70 1.70
N ILE A 74 -5.34 -8.06 2.69
CA ILE A 74 -4.78 -9.42 2.84
C ILE A 74 -5.18 -9.98 4.21
N LEU A 75 -5.79 -11.17 4.20
CA LEU A 75 -6.06 -12.00 5.37
C LEU A 75 -5.18 -13.25 5.32
N LEU A 76 -4.58 -13.61 6.45
CA LEU A 76 -3.84 -14.87 6.56
C LEU A 76 -4.68 -15.95 7.25
N LEU A 77 -4.57 -17.19 6.80
CA LEU A 77 -5.13 -18.36 7.49
C LEU A 77 -4.01 -19.07 8.23
N THR A 78 -4.28 -19.45 9.47
CA THR A 78 -3.28 -20.07 10.35
C THR A 78 -3.87 -21.19 11.20
N ALA A 79 -3.04 -22.17 11.54
CA ALA A 79 -3.36 -23.15 12.57
C ALA A 79 -2.91 -22.66 13.95
N TYR A 80 -3.55 -23.13 15.02
CA TYR A 80 -3.27 -22.70 16.41
C TYR A 80 -1.79 -22.84 16.85
N SER A 81 -1.04 -23.75 16.21
CA SER A 81 0.36 -24.07 16.53
C SER A 81 1.40 -23.12 15.91
N GLU A 82 1.01 -21.99 15.33
CA GLU A 82 1.88 -21.18 14.46
C GLU A 82 2.21 -19.79 15.02
N LYS A 83 2.32 -19.67 16.35
CA LYS A 83 2.55 -18.39 17.04
C LYS A 83 3.72 -17.58 16.49
N ASP A 84 4.86 -18.22 16.24
CA ASP A 84 6.06 -17.54 15.73
C ASP A 84 5.81 -16.91 14.35
N LEU A 85 4.99 -17.55 13.50
CA LEU A 85 4.63 -17.03 12.18
C LEU A 85 3.60 -15.91 12.26
N ILE A 86 2.76 -15.88 13.31
CA ILE A 86 1.84 -14.78 13.57
C ILE A 86 2.63 -13.52 13.97
N GLU A 87 3.71 -13.66 14.73
CA GLU A 87 4.62 -12.56 15.07
C GLU A 87 5.33 -12.01 13.83
N GLU A 88 5.81 -12.90 12.95
CA GLU A 88 6.38 -12.51 11.66
C GLU A 88 5.35 -11.79 10.77
N ALA A 89 4.12 -12.33 10.71
CA ALA A 89 3.00 -11.73 9.99
C ALA A 89 2.64 -10.32 10.46
N ALA A 90 2.83 -10.02 11.75
CA ALA A 90 2.54 -8.70 12.32
C ALA A 90 3.47 -7.60 11.78
N ALA A 91 4.64 -7.96 11.26
CA ALA A 91 5.54 -7.02 10.60
C ALA A 91 5.17 -6.77 9.13
N LEU A 92 4.28 -7.58 8.55
CA LEU A 92 3.82 -7.43 7.17
C LEU A 92 2.59 -6.51 7.10
N PRO A 93 2.39 -5.79 5.98
CA PRO A 93 1.21 -4.95 5.74
C PRO A 93 -0.04 -5.79 5.40
N ILE A 94 -0.42 -6.69 6.31
CA ILE A 94 -1.65 -7.48 6.26
C ILE A 94 -2.74 -6.82 7.11
N ASN A 95 -4.00 -7.23 6.90
CA ASN A 95 -5.15 -6.59 7.55
C ASN A 95 -5.82 -7.47 8.61
N GLY A 96 -5.41 -8.74 8.72
CA GLY A 96 -5.83 -9.64 9.78
C GLY A 96 -5.40 -11.09 9.53
N TYR A 97 -5.72 -11.94 10.48
CA TYR A 97 -5.59 -13.39 10.34
C TYR A 97 -6.83 -14.10 10.88
N LEU A 98 -7.03 -15.33 10.41
CA LEU A 98 -8.11 -16.23 10.78
C LEU A 98 -7.51 -17.58 11.21
N ILE A 99 -8.00 -18.11 12.33
CA ILE A 99 -7.57 -19.41 12.84
C ILE A 99 -8.49 -20.49 12.27
N LYS A 100 -7.92 -21.56 11.72
CA LYS A 100 -8.66 -22.74 11.26
C LYS A 100 -9.20 -23.56 12.46
N PRO A 101 -10.42 -24.12 12.41
CA PRO A 101 -11.41 -24.07 11.31
C PRO A 101 -12.24 -22.79 11.30
N ILE A 102 -12.48 -22.24 10.12
CA ILE A 102 -13.11 -20.92 9.92
C ILE A 102 -14.62 -21.08 9.82
N LYS A 103 -15.39 -20.27 10.56
CA LYS A 103 -16.85 -20.20 10.41
C LYS A 103 -17.27 -19.11 9.42
N PRO A 104 -18.43 -19.24 8.73
CA PRO A 104 -18.90 -18.24 7.77
C PRO A 104 -19.05 -16.83 8.36
N GLU A 105 -19.51 -16.74 9.62
CA GLU A 105 -19.69 -15.47 10.34
C GLU A 105 -18.34 -14.79 10.63
N GLU A 106 -17.35 -15.57 11.06
CA GLU A 106 -15.98 -15.09 11.31
C GLU A 106 -15.33 -14.59 10.02
N LEU A 107 -15.54 -15.31 8.91
CA LEU A 107 -15.03 -14.94 7.59
C LEU A 107 -15.63 -13.61 7.11
N THR A 108 -16.94 -13.45 7.25
CA THR A 108 -17.66 -12.23 6.85
C THR A 108 -17.17 -11.02 7.64
N ALA A 109 -17.05 -11.17 8.97
CA ALA A 109 -16.55 -10.12 9.85
C ALA A 109 -15.09 -9.75 9.52
N ALA A 110 -14.23 -10.75 9.30
CA ALA A 110 -12.83 -10.53 8.98
C ALA A 110 -12.63 -9.82 7.64
N ILE A 111 -13.43 -10.16 6.62
CA ILE A 111 -13.41 -9.46 5.32
C ILE A 111 -13.76 -7.98 5.51
N ALA A 112 -14.85 -7.68 6.21
CA ALA A 112 -15.28 -6.30 6.44
C ALA A 112 -14.23 -5.49 7.20
N VAL A 113 -13.66 -6.06 8.26
CA VAL A 113 -12.58 -5.43 9.04
C VAL A 113 -11.33 -5.22 8.19
N ALA A 114 -10.94 -6.20 7.39
CA ALA A 114 -9.77 -6.11 6.53
C ALA A 114 -9.90 -4.99 5.50
N GLN A 115 -11.06 -4.88 4.86
CA GLN A 115 -11.34 -3.80 3.90
C GLN A 115 -11.27 -2.43 4.55
N HIS A 116 -11.87 -2.25 5.73
CA HIS A 116 -11.84 -0.98 6.45
C HIS A 116 -10.41 -0.59 6.83
N ARG A 117 -9.64 -1.52 7.42
CA ARG A 117 -8.24 -1.28 7.81
C ARG A 117 -7.36 -0.94 6.61
N PHE A 118 -7.56 -1.62 5.48
CA PHE A 118 -6.82 -1.32 4.27
C PHE A 118 -7.17 0.08 3.74
N ALA A 119 -8.45 0.43 3.68
CA ALA A 119 -8.89 1.75 3.23
C ALA A 119 -8.35 2.88 4.12
N GLU A 120 -8.38 2.70 5.44
CA GLU A 120 -7.81 3.64 6.41
C GLU A 120 -6.29 3.79 6.23
N SER A 121 -5.56 2.69 6.08
CA SER A 121 -4.12 2.70 5.83
C SER A 121 -3.77 3.43 4.53
N GLN A 122 -4.54 3.21 3.46
CA GLN A 122 -4.34 3.89 2.18
C GLN A 122 -4.64 5.39 2.26
N ALA A 123 -5.69 5.79 2.99
CA ALA A 123 -6.02 7.19 3.21
C ALA A 123 -4.89 7.90 3.98
N LEU A 124 -4.40 7.29 5.07
CA LEU A 124 -3.28 7.81 5.86
C LEU A 124 -1.99 7.91 5.02
N ALA A 125 -1.69 6.89 4.19
CA ALA A 125 -0.53 6.91 3.32
C ALA A 125 -0.60 8.04 2.29
N SER A 126 -1.78 8.27 1.71
CA SER A 126 -2.01 9.37 0.77
C SER A 126 -1.87 10.75 1.44
N GLU A 127 -2.44 10.93 2.63
CA GLU A 127 -2.33 12.18 3.40
C GLU A 127 -0.88 12.48 3.77
N LYS A 128 -0.15 11.46 4.26
CA LYS A 128 1.28 11.59 4.56
C LYS A 128 2.08 12.01 3.33
N ALA A 129 1.84 11.37 2.18
CA ALA A 129 2.54 11.70 0.94
C ALA A 129 2.27 13.16 0.51
N GLU A 130 1.03 13.63 0.65
CA GLU A 130 0.67 15.02 0.35
C GLU A 130 1.37 16.02 1.29
N LEU A 131 1.42 15.74 2.59
CA LEU A 131 2.11 16.59 3.57
C LEU A 131 3.62 16.61 3.34
N GLU A 132 4.23 15.46 3.03
CA GLU A 132 5.66 15.37 2.70
C GLU A 132 6.00 16.17 1.43
N GLN A 133 5.14 16.12 0.42
CA GLN A 133 5.28 16.95 -0.78
C GLN A 133 5.22 18.45 -0.45
N LYS A 134 4.18 18.90 0.28
CA LYS A 134 4.04 20.31 0.68
C LYS A 134 5.26 20.79 1.49
N LEU A 135 5.78 19.95 2.38
CA LEU A 135 6.98 20.26 3.15
C LEU A 135 8.23 20.35 2.27
N ALA A 136 8.38 19.45 1.30
CA ALA A 136 9.49 19.47 0.34
C ALA A 136 9.47 20.74 -0.53
N GLU A 137 8.30 21.12 -1.05
CA GLU A 137 8.10 22.35 -1.81
C GLU A 137 8.44 23.60 -1.00
N ARG A 138 7.98 23.68 0.26
CA ARG A 138 8.31 24.78 1.17
C ARG A 138 9.81 24.90 1.38
N LYS A 139 10.51 23.77 1.63
CA LYS A 139 11.97 23.73 1.79
C LYS A 139 12.71 24.21 0.54
N LEU A 140 12.21 23.90 -0.66
CA LEU A 140 12.80 24.39 -1.91
C LEU A 140 12.68 25.91 -2.03
N ILE A 141 11.50 26.45 -1.73
CA ILE A 141 11.25 27.90 -1.76
C ILE A 141 12.16 28.63 -0.76
N ASP A 142 12.25 28.15 0.48
CA ASP A 142 13.09 28.77 1.50
C ASP A 142 14.59 28.71 1.13
N LYS A 143 15.05 27.60 0.54
CA LYS A 143 16.43 27.50 0.00
C LYS A 143 16.68 28.49 -1.15
N ALA A 144 15.74 28.61 -2.08
CA ALA A 144 15.87 29.53 -3.21
C ALA A 144 15.86 31.00 -2.76
N LYS A 145 15.00 31.37 -1.79
CA LYS A 145 15.05 32.68 -1.13
C LYS A 145 16.42 32.93 -0.52
N GLY A 146 16.92 31.98 0.28
CA GLY A 146 18.25 32.11 0.90
C GLY A 146 19.37 32.30 -0.13
N LYS A 147 19.27 31.66 -1.30
CA LYS A 147 20.24 31.85 -2.39
C LYS A 147 20.13 33.23 -3.04
N LEU A 148 18.92 33.75 -3.25
CA LEU A 148 18.68 35.11 -3.75
C LEU A 148 19.14 36.17 -2.74
N MET A 149 19.00 35.92 -1.44
CA MET A 149 19.48 36.84 -0.41
C MET A 149 21.00 37.00 -0.43
N GLN A 150 21.76 35.98 -0.88
CA GLN A 150 23.22 36.11 -1.08
C GLN A 150 23.58 37.12 -2.16
N THR A 151 22.66 37.50 -3.04
CA THR A 151 22.88 38.55 -4.05
C THR A 151 22.55 39.96 -3.53
N GLY A 152 22.29 40.11 -2.22
CA GLY A 152 21.99 41.38 -1.58
C GLY A 152 20.51 41.73 -1.48
N LEU A 153 19.60 40.81 -1.86
CA LEU A 153 18.17 40.99 -1.68
C LEU A 153 17.77 40.70 -0.22
N ASP A 154 16.81 41.45 0.30
CA ASP A 154 16.13 41.04 1.53
C ASP A 154 15.16 39.86 1.27
N GLU A 155 14.58 39.30 2.34
CA GLU A 155 13.70 38.15 2.22
C GLU A 155 12.42 38.44 1.41
N GLU A 156 11.84 39.63 1.57
CA GLU A 156 10.61 40.02 0.88
C GLU A 156 10.87 40.18 -0.63
N GLN A 157 11.98 40.83 -0.99
CA GLN A 157 12.46 40.99 -2.36
C GLN A 157 12.76 39.63 -3.00
N ALA A 158 13.46 38.74 -2.29
CA ALA A 158 13.77 37.39 -2.77
C ALA A 158 12.50 36.57 -3.03
N TYR A 159 11.52 36.64 -2.12
CA TYR A 159 10.24 35.96 -2.30
C TYR A 159 9.45 36.53 -3.48
N ARG A 160 9.40 37.85 -3.62
CA ARG A 160 8.73 38.53 -4.74
C ARG A 160 9.37 38.20 -6.09
N ALA A 161 10.71 38.09 -6.14
CA ALA A 161 11.42 37.66 -7.34
C ALA A 161 11.02 36.24 -7.77
N LEU A 162 10.89 35.31 -6.81
CA LEU A 162 10.38 33.95 -7.08
C LEU A 162 8.94 33.97 -7.60
N GLN A 163 8.06 34.77 -7.00
CA GLN A 163 6.67 34.90 -7.45
C GLN A 163 6.56 35.47 -8.87
N ILE A 164 7.34 36.51 -9.19
CA ILE A 164 7.39 37.08 -10.53
C ILE A 164 7.89 36.03 -11.53
N HIS A 165 8.95 35.29 -11.18
CA HIS A 165 9.48 34.23 -12.04
C HIS A 165 8.45 33.12 -12.30
N ALA A 166 7.79 32.63 -11.24
CA ALA A 166 6.73 31.64 -11.31
C ALA A 166 5.58 32.10 -12.21
N ARG A 167 5.09 33.33 -12.00
CA ARG A 167 4.01 33.93 -12.80
C ARG A 167 4.37 34.09 -14.27
N ASN A 168 5.56 34.62 -14.57
CA ASN A 168 6.01 34.84 -15.94
C ASN A 168 6.20 33.53 -16.71
N LYS A 169 6.63 32.46 -16.02
CA LYS A 169 6.82 31.14 -16.61
C LYS A 169 5.57 30.24 -16.53
N ARG A 170 4.52 30.66 -15.82
CA ARG A 170 3.29 29.89 -15.54
C ARG A 170 3.58 28.53 -14.90
N ILE A 171 4.51 28.52 -13.95
CA ILE A 171 4.92 27.35 -13.19
C ILE A 171 4.63 27.55 -11.71
N SER A 172 4.66 26.47 -10.94
CA SER A 172 4.53 26.51 -9.48
C SER A 172 5.68 27.27 -8.82
N MET A 173 5.46 27.72 -7.58
CA MET A 173 6.51 28.34 -6.76
C MET A 173 7.69 27.39 -6.51
N ALA A 174 7.43 26.08 -6.38
CA ALA A 174 8.47 25.07 -6.19
C ALA A 174 9.33 24.87 -7.45
N GLU A 175 8.73 24.89 -8.63
CA GLU A 175 9.47 24.83 -9.91
C GLU A 175 10.31 26.09 -10.12
N ALA A 176 9.77 27.27 -9.83
CA ALA A 176 10.51 28.53 -9.87
C ALA A 176 11.71 28.51 -8.91
N ALA A 177 11.50 28.03 -7.68
CA ALA A 177 12.57 27.85 -6.69
C ALA A 177 13.66 26.89 -7.20
N THR A 178 13.26 25.78 -7.82
CA THR A 178 14.19 24.81 -8.42
C THR A 178 14.99 25.43 -9.57
N ALA A 179 14.37 26.24 -10.42
CA ALA A 179 15.05 26.94 -11.51
C ALA A 179 16.11 27.92 -10.98
N VAL A 180 15.78 28.71 -9.95
CA VAL A 180 16.73 29.61 -9.29
C VAL A 180 17.90 28.85 -8.67
N LEU A 181 17.63 27.72 -8.00
CA LEU A 181 18.68 26.88 -7.41
C LEU A 181 19.60 26.25 -8.48
N LYS A 182 19.11 26.03 -9.71
CA LYS A 182 19.92 25.51 -10.82
C LYS A 182 20.79 26.59 -11.48
N TRP A 183 20.32 27.83 -11.58
CA TRP A 183 21.06 28.95 -12.18
C TRP A 183 22.26 29.41 -11.34
N ALA A 184 22.23 29.16 -10.04
CA ALA A 184 23.27 29.61 -9.12
C ALA A 184 24.33 28.52 -8.81
N LYS A 185 24.43 27.47 -9.64
CA LYS A 185 25.58 26.56 -9.63
C LYS A 185 26.75 27.25 -10.36
N PRO A 186 27.96 27.26 -9.78
CA PRO A 186 29.15 27.83 -10.42
C PRO A 186 29.51 27.10 -11.72
#